data_AF-A0A9E6EP20-F1
#
_entry.id   AF-A0A9E6EP20-F1
#
_cell.length_a   1.000
_cell.length_b   1.000
_cell.length_c   1.000
_cell.angle_alpha   90.00
_cell.angle_beta   90.00
_cell.angle_gamma   90.00
#
_symmetry.space_group_name_H-M   'P 1'
#
loop_
_entity.id
_entity.type
_entity.pdbx_description
1 polymer ?
#
loop_
_entity_poly.entity_id
_entity_poly.type
_entity_poly.pdbx_seq_one_letter_code
_entity_poly.pdbx_strand_id
1 'polypeptide(L)'
;ARARAAGALVIWDLSHAVEKVRGVAGHGPVWATERGSSFGYGNLVVDFQGFPHLRRTGCPVIFDATHSVQKPGALGKTTGGAREMIPALARAAATAVDGFFFEVHEDPAKALSDGPNAIRLDDFGALLDQVLEVWRASRASLLADPAGKA
;
A
#
# COMPACT_ATOMS: atom_id res chain seq x y z
N ALA A 1 -18.17 -21.24 -19.42
CA ALA A 1 -17.28 -20.36 -20.20
C ALA A 1 -17.30 -18.95 -19.61
N ARG A 2 -16.30 -18.59 -18.80
CA ARG A 2 -15.91 -17.21 -18.54
C ARG A 2 -14.39 -17.20 -18.54
N ALA A 3 -13.80 -16.92 -19.70
CA ALA A 3 -12.40 -16.54 -19.76
C ALA A 3 -12.28 -15.25 -18.94
N ARG A 4 -11.76 -15.34 -17.71
CA ARG A 4 -11.26 -14.15 -17.03
C ARG A 4 -10.05 -13.72 -17.85
N ALA A 5 -10.18 -12.60 -18.55
CA ALA A 5 -9.03 -11.96 -19.17
C ALA A 5 -7.91 -11.90 -18.13
N ALA A 6 -6.69 -12.28 -18.52
CA ALA A 6 -5.49 -12.09 -17.71
C ALA A 6 -5.20 -10.58 -17.60
N GLY A 7 -6.06 -9.87 -16.87
CA GLY A 7 -5.93 -8.48 -16.48
C GLY A 7 -5.54 -8.39 -15.01
N ALA A 8 -5.07 -7.22 -14.60
CA ALA A 8 -4.61 -6.93 -13.24
C ALA A 8 -5.57 -7.49 -12.15
N LEU A 9 -5.00 -7.96 -11.04
CA LEU A 9 -5.76 -8.46 -9.90
C LEU A 9 -6.70 -7.36 -9.39
N VAL A 10 -8.00 -7.65 -9.39
CA VAL A 10 -9.00 -6.77 -8.79
C VAL A 10 -9.13 -7.07 -7.30
N ILE A 11 -9.38 -6.03 -6.51
CA ILE A 11 -9.37 -6.09 -5.04
C ILE A 11 -10.28 -7.18 -4.43
N TRP A 12 -11.39 -7.47 -5.11
CA TRP A 12 -12.39 -8.49 -4.74
C TRP A 12 -11.91 -9.92 -4.94
N ASP A 13 -10.92 -10.14 -5.82
CA ASP A 13 -10.38 -11.47 -6.10
C ASP A 13 -9.25 -11.85 -5.14
N LEU A 14 -8.79 -10.92 -4.29
CA LEU A 14 -7.69 -11.16 -3.35
C LEU A 14 -8.03 -12.23 -2.30
N SER A 15 -9.31 -12.44 -1.98
CA SER A 15 -9.76 -13.50 -1.06
C SER A 15 -9.29 -14.88 -1.51
N HIS A 16 -9.36 -15.18 -2.81
CA HIS A 16 -8.89 -16.46 -3.35
C HIS A 16 -7.38 -16.65 -3.19
N ALA A 17 -6.59 -15.57 -3.30
CA ALA A 17 -5.15 -15.63 -3.08
C ALA A 17 -4.83 -15.88 -1.60
N VAL A 18 -5.54 -15.20 -0.69
CA VAL A 18 -5.41 -15.39 0.76
C VAL A 18 -5.78 -16.82 1.16
N GLU A 19 -6.89 -17.35 0.64
CA GLU A 19 -7.32 -18.73 0.89
C GLU A 19 -6.28 -19.76 0.44
N LYS A 20 -5.66 -19.55 -0.74
CA LYS A 20 -4.58 -20.42 -1.22
C LYS A 20 -3.39 -20.43 -0.26
N VAL A 21 -2.96 -19.27 0.22
CA VAL A 21 -1.83 -19.18 1.18
C VAL A 21 -2.21 -19.86 2.51
N ARG A 22 -3.42 -19.60 3.01
CA ARG A 22 -3.94 -20.23 4.25
C ARG A 22 -4.14 -21.74 4.14
N GLY A 23 -4.33 -22.26 2.93
CA GLY A 23 -4.42 -23.71 2.67
C GLY A 23 -3.08 -24.44 2.76
N VAL A 24 -1.96 -23.73 2.84
CA VAL A 24 -0.62 -24.33 2.97
C VAL A 24 -0.36 -24.67 4.44
N ALA A 25 -0.04 -25.93 4.73
CA ALA A 25 0.30 -26.36 6.09
C ALA A 25 1.51 -25.58 6.63
N GLY A 26 1.40 -25.06 7.85
CA GLY A 26 2.47 -24.29 8.50
C GLY A 26 2.68 -22.88 7.94
N HIS A 27 1.70 -22.31 7.23
CA HIS A 27 1.79 -20.92 6.75
C HIS A 27 1.99 -19.92 7.91
N GLY A 28 2.70 -18.83 7.64
CA GLY A 28 2.84 -17.71 8.56
C GLY A 28 1.67 -16.71 8.50
N PRO A 29 1.76 -15.57 9.20
CA PRO A 29 0.82 -14.48 9.07
C PRO A 29 0.70 -14.01 7.61
N VAL A 30 -0.53 -13.68 7.18
CA VAL A 30 -0.82 -13.21 5.81
C VAL A 30 -1.33 -11.78 5.87
N TRP A 31 -0.68 -10.87 5.14
CA TRP A 31 -1.04 -9.46 5.05
C TRP A 31 -1.50 -9.12 3.63
N ALA A 32 -2.43 -8.18 3.51
CA ALA A 32 -2.95 -7.70 2.23
C ALA A 32 -2.42 -6.30 1.96
N THR A 33 -1.63 -6.13 0.90
CA THR A 33 -0.97 -4.86 0.58
C THR A 33 -1.61 -4.19 -0.64
N GLU A 34 -2.12 -2.98 -0.46
CA GLU A 34 -2.54 -2.10 -1.56
C GLU A 34 -1.32 -1.33 -2.09
N ARG A 35 -1.11 -1.37 -3.41
CA ARG A 35 0.04 -0.75 -4.08
C ARG A 35 -0.29 -0.02 -5.39
N GLY A 36 -1.56 0.33 -5.59
CA GLY A 36 -2.09 0.96 -6.78
C GLY A 36 -2.55 -0.03 -7.85
N SER A 37 -3.63 0.35 -8.53
CA SER A 37 -4.20 -0.35 -9.68
C SER A 37 -3.93 0.43 -10.96
N SER A 38 -3.72 -0.27 -12.08
CA SER A 38 -3.49 0.37 -13.37
C SER A 38 -4.64 1.29 -13.77
N PHE A 39 -4.32 2.54 -14.11
CA PHE A 39 -5.28 3.53 -14.58
C PHE A 39 -4.84 4.10 -15.93
N GLY A 40 -5.29 3.45 -17.01
CA GLY A 40 -4.77 3.72 -18.34
C GLY A 40 -3.31 3.28 -18.49
N TYR A 41 -2.57 3.94 -19.38
CA TYR A 41 -1.19 3.60 -19.68
C TYR A 41 -0.20 4.36 -18.80
N GLY A 42 0.70 3.61 -18.16
CA GLY A 42 1.82 4.15 -17.39
C GLY A 42 1.46 4.91 -16.12
N ASN A 43 0.26 4.70 -15.59
CA ASN A 43 -0.20 5.35 -14.37
C ASN A 43 -0.91 4.37 -13.44
N LEU A 44 -0.82 4.65 -12.13
CA LEU A 44 -1.51 3.92 -11.08
C LEU A 44 -2.48 4.84 -10.36
N VAL A 45 -3.58 4.27 -9.86
CA VAL A 45 -4.52 4.93 -8.95
C VAL A 45 -4.73 4.06 -7.72
N VAL A 46 -4.83 4.68 -6.56
CA VAL A 46 -5.24 4.02 -5.31
C VAL A 46 -6.71 4.28 -5.11
N ASP A 47 -7.54 3.24 -5.24
CA ASP A 47 -8.97 3.34 -4.96
C ASP A 47 -9.25 3.07 -3.48
N PHE A 48 -9.47 4.15 -2.72
CA PHE A 48 -9.75 4.05 -1.29
C PHE A 48 -11.06 3.34 -0.96
N GLN A 49 -12.00 3.25 -1.92
CA GLN A 49 -13.22 2.44 -1.75
C GLN A 49 -12.90 0.93 -1.69
N GLY A 50 -11.71 0.54 -2.12
CA GLY A 50 -11.21 -0.82 -2.07
C GLY A 50 -10.84 -1.32 -0.67
N PHE A 51 -10.42 -0.44 0.25
CA PHE A 51 -9.92 -0.84 1.57
C PHE A 51 -10.93 -1.65 2.41
N PRO A 52 -12.23 -1.30 2.47
CA PRO A 52 -13.25 -2.15 3.11
C PRO A 52 -13.31 -3.57 2.53
N HIS A 53 -13.00 -3.77 1.25
CA HIS A 53 -12.97 -5.09 0.62
C HIS A 53 -11.73 -5.88 0.99
N LEU A 54 -10.56 -5.22 1.07
CA LEU A 54 -9.35 -5.84 1.60
C LEU A 54 -9.55 -6.31 3.04
N ARG A 55 -10.23 -5.51 3.88
CA ARG A 55 -10.53 -5.89 5.27
C ARG A 55 -11.39 -7.15 5.39
N ARG A 56 -12.28 -7.42 4.43
CA ARG A 56 -13.11 -8.64 4.42
C ARG A 56 -12.31 -9.93 4.25
N THR A 57 -11.06 -9.85 3.81
CA THR A 57 -10.15 -11.02 3.77
C THR A 57 -9.74 -11.50 5.18
N GLY A 58 -9.95 -10.66 6.20
CA GLY A 58 -9.49 -10.90 7.56
C GLY A 58 -7.97 -10.81 7.72
N CYS A 59 -7.27 -10.24 6.73
CA CYS A 59 -5.85 -9.94 6.82
C CYS A 59 -5.65 -8.49 7.29
N PRO A 60 -4.55 -8.20 8.02
CA PRO A 60 -4.07 -6.83 8.18
C PRO A 60 -3.87 -6.17 6.82
N VAL A 61 -4.34 -4.94 6.69
CA VAL A 61 -4.25 -4.16 5.46
C VAL A 61 -3.06 -3.22 5.53
N ILE A 62 -2.15 -3.35 4.57
CA ILE A 62 -0.93 -2.55 4.45
C ILE A 62 -1.05 -1.64 3.23
N PHE A 63 -0.58 -0.40 3.35
CA PHE A 63 -0.43 0.49 2.20
C PHE A 63 1.04 0.61 1.80
N ASP A 64 1.34 0.27 0.54
CA ASP A 64 2.64 0.51 -0.06
C ASP A 64 2.68 1.92 -0.65
N ALA A 65 3.26 2.85 0.09
CA ALA A 65 3.23 4.26 -0.28
C ALA A 65 4.22 4.59 -1.41
N THR A 66 5.31 3.84 -1.53
CA THR A 66 6.35 4.06 -2.54
C THR A 66 5.95 3.51 -3.91
N HIS A 67 5.43 2.29 -3.97
CA HIS A 67 5.05 1.69 -5.24
C HIS A 67 3.70 2.18 -5.78
N SER A 68 2.83 2.73 -4.93
CA SER A 68 1.56 3.33 -5.37
C SER A 68 1.74 4.59 -6.22
N VAL A 69 2.89 5.27 -6.14
CA VAL A 69 3.22 6.45 -6.95
C VAL A 69 4.10 6.12 -8.16
N GLN A 70 4.34 4.84 -8.40
CA GLN A 70 5.15 4.37 -9.50
C GLN A 70 4.46 4.73 -10.83
N LYS A 71 5.25 5.11 -11.84
CA LYS A 71 4.78 5.35 -13.21
C LYS A 71 5.34 4.29 -14.15
N PRO A 72 4.65 3.13 -14.30
CA PRO A 72 5.11 2.01 -15.13
C PRO A 72 5.49 2.45 -16.54
N GLY A 73 6.72 2.14 -16.98
CA GLY A 73 7.17 2.44 -18.35
C GLY A 73 7.37 3.92 -18.70
N ALA A 74 7.24 4.85 -17.75
CA ALA A 74 7.36 6.28 -18.02
C ALA A 74 8.76 6.74 -18.46
N LEU A 75 9.81 5.95 -18.22
CA LEU A 75 11.19 6.24 -18.66
C LEU A 75 11.68 5.26 -19.74
N GLY A 76 10.78 4.58 -20.44
CA GLY A 76 11.11 3.62 -21.51
C GLY A 76 11.71 2.32 -21.00
N LYS A 77 12.96 2.33 -20.50
CA LYS A 77 13.67 1.16 -19.98
C LYS A 77 13.60 1.00 -18.45
N THR A 78 13.22 2.04 -17.73
CA THR A 78 13.11 2.04 -16.28
C THR A 78 11.75 2.58 -15.85
N THR A 79 11.38 2.26 -14.62
CA THR A 79 10.14 2.76 -14.06
C THR A 79 10.34 4.14 -13.46
N GLY A 80 9.48 5.10 -13.83
CA GLY A 80 9.45 6.43 -13.21
C GLY A 80 8.71 6.43 -11.88
N GLY A 81 8.56 7.60 -11.28
CA GLY A 81 7.87 7.78 -10.01
C GLY A 81 7.40 9.20 -9.80
N ALA A 82 6.41 9.39 -8.94
CA ALA A 82 5.99 10.68 -8.40
C ALA A 82 6.25 10.71 -6.89
N ARG A 83 7.53 10.67 -6.49
CA ARG A 83 7.95 10.64 -5.07
C ARG A 83 7.32 11.75 -4.25
N GLU A 84 7.15 12.92 -4.85
CA GLU A 84 6.51 14.10 -4.26
C GLU A 84 5.07 13.82 -3.78
N MET A 85 4.40 12.80 -4.32
CA MET A 85 3.06 12.39 -3.92
C MET A 85 3.03 11.45 -2.71
N ILE A 86 4.16 10.84 -2.34
CA ILE A 86 4.22 9.86 -1.24
C ILE A 86 3.70 10.44 0.07
N PRO A 87 4.12 11.65 0.51
CA PRO A 87 3.61 12.23 1.76
C PRO A 87 2.09 12.41 1.77
N ALA A 88 1.53 12.84 0.65
CA ALA A 88 0.09 13.07 0.53
C ALA A 88 -0.69 11.74 0.59
N LEU A 89 -0.28 10.74 -0.18
CA LEU A 89 -0.96 9.44 -0.20
C LEU A 89 -0.78 8.68 1.12
N ALA A 90 0.40 8.76 1.75
CA ALA A 90 0.64 8.11 3.03
C ALA A 90 -0.27 8.67 4.14
N ARG A 91 -0.39 10.01 4.24
CA ARG A 91 -1.31 10.64 5.20
C ARG A 91 -2.78 10.29 4.91
N ALA A 92 -3.18 10.21 3.64
CA ALA A 92 -4.54 9.78 3.30
C ALA A 92 -4.78 8.32 3.75
N ALA A 93 -3.87 7.41 3.40
CA ALA A 93 -3.93 5.99 3.74
C ALA A 93 -3.93 5.74 5.25
N ALA A 94 -3.35 6.63 6.06
CA ALA A 94 -3.30 6.51 7.53
C ALA A 94 -4.68 6.30 8.16
N THR A 95 -5.73 6.83 7.53
CA THR A 95 -7.11 6.68 8.01
C THR A 95 -7.72 5.31 7.70
N ALA A 96 -7.16 4.55 6.76
CA ALA A 96 -7.77 3.36 6.18
C ALA A 96 -7.01 2.04 6.45
N VAL A 97 -5.71 2.10 6.75
CA VAL A 97 -4.83 0.90 6.80
C VAL A 97 -4.25 0.58 8.16
N ASP A 98 -3.93 -0.69 8.40
CA ASP A 98 -3.37 -1.17 9.66
C ASP A 98 -1.85 -0.95 9.75
N GLY A 99 -1.18 -0.79 8.61
CA GLY A 99 0.24 -0.48 8.55
C GLY A 99 0.67 0.04 7.19
N PHE A 100 1.97 0.34 7.09
CA PHE A 100 2.58 0.94 5.90
C PHE A 100 3.81 0.18 5.45
N PHE A 101 4.08 0.26 4.16
CA PHE A 101 5.35 -0.12 3.55
C PHE A 101 5.95 1.11 2.86
N PHE A 102 7.26 1.29 3.06
CA PHE A 102 8.06 2.36 2.47
C PHE A 102 9.43 1.83 2.08
N GLU A 103 9.87 2.16 0.87
CA GLU A 103 11.29 2.09 0.50
C GLU A 103 12.00 3.40 0.80
N VAL A 104 13.16 3.29 1.45
CA VAL A 104 13.95 4.43 1.92
C VAL A 104 15.41 4.23 1.51
N HIS A 105 16.06 5.29 1.08
CA HIS A 105 17.46 5.25 0.64
C HIS A 105 18.19 6.55 1.00
N GLU A 106 19.47 6.47 1.35
CA GLU A 106 20.30 7.65 1.69
C GLU A 106 20.44 8.61 0.50
N ASP A 107 20.71 8.04 -0.67
CA ASP A 107 20.79 8.74 -1.96
C ASP A 107 19.94 8.05 -3.04
N PRO A 108 18.63 8.33 -3.14
CA PRO A 108 17.74 7.66 -4.08
C PRO A 108 18.18 7.74 -5.55
N ALA A 109 19.01 8.72 -5.94
CA ALA A 109 19.54 8.81 -7.30
C ALA A 109 20.56 7.70 -7.62
N LYS A 110 21.16 7.10 -6.59
CA LYS A 110 22.11 5.97 -6.70
C LYS A 110 21.47 4.62 -6.38
N ALA A 111 20.18 4.58 -6.08
CA ALA A 111 19.49 3.32 -5.82
C ALA A 111 19.52 2.43 -7.07
N LEU A 112 19.83 1.15 -6.87
CA LEU A 112 19.94 0.16 -7.96
C LEU A 112 18.58 -0.23 -8.54
N SER A 113 17.50 -0.07 -7.76
CA SER A 113 16.11 -0.24 -8.17
C SER A 113 15.25 0.82 -7.50
N ASP A 114 14.14 1.17 -8.15
CA ASP A 114 13.06 2.02 -7.62
C ASP A 114 13.50 3.36 -7.00
N GLY A 115 14.69 3.84 -7.36
CA GLY A 115 15.21 5.14 -6.97
C GLY A 115 14.20 6.27 -7.13
N PRO A 116 13.50 6.41 -8.27
CA PRO A 116 12.46 7.44 -8.44
C PRO A 116 11.31 7.39 -7.42
N ASN A 117 11.07 6.25 -6.77
CA ASN A 117 10.02 6.05 -5.76
C ASN A 117 10.53 6.00 -4.32
N ALA A 118 11.84 5.78 -4.09
CA ALA A 118 12.41 5.70 -2.75
C ALA A 118 12.46 7.06 -2.05
N ILE A 119 12.07 7.10 -0.78
CA ILE A 119 12.16 8.30 0.08
C ILE A 119 13.62 8.51 0.49
N ARG A 120 14.06 9.77 0.62
CA ARG A 120 15.36 10.08 1.21
C ARG A 120 15.33 9.78 2.70
N LEU A 121 16.34 9.07 3.21
CA LEU A 121 16.41 8.69 4.63
C LEU A 121 16.23 9.87 5.60
N ASP A 122 16.84 11.01 5.29
CA ASP A 122 16.77 12.23 6.11
C ASP A 122 15.34 12.79 6.24
N ASP A 123 14.51 12.59 5.21
CA ASP A 123 13.13 13.10 5.17
C ASP A 123 12.12 12.12 5.81
N PHE A 124 12.51 10.85 6.00
CA PHE A 124 11.60 9.79 6.39
C PHE A 124 11.03 9.95 7.80
N GLY A 125 11.86 10.39 8.76
CA GLY A 125 11.42 10.58 10.15
C GLY A 125 10.28 11.59 10.27
N ALA A 126 10.43 12.76 9.64
CA ALA A 126 9.43 13.81 9.66
C ALA A 126 8.11 13.38 8.99
N LEU A 127 8.19 12.59 7.90
CA LEU A 127 7.01 12.00 7.27
C LEU A 127 6.33 10.99 8.21
N LEU A 128 7.10 10.12 8.84
CA LEU A 128 6.56 9.09 9.72
C LEU A 128 5.80 9.69 10.91
N ASP A 129 6.33 10.75 11.52
CA ASP A 129 5.65 11.46 12.60
C ASP A 129 4.27 11.98 12.17
N GLN A 130 4.19 12.63 11.00
CA GLN A 130 2.92 13.12 10.45
C GLN A 130 1.93 11.98 10.18
N VAL A 131 2.41 10.87 9.62
CA VAL A 131 1.56 9.70 9.31
C VAL A 131 1.03 9.07 10.59
N LEU A 132 1.89 8.91 11.61
CA LEU A 132 1.52 8.36 12.92
C LEU A 132 0.50 9.24 13.64
N GLU A 133 0.62 10.56 13.55
CA GLU A 133 -0.34 11.50 14.11
C GLU A 133 -1.75 11.26 13.53
N VAL A 134 -1.87 11.23 12.20
CA VAL A 134 -3.15 10.97 11.53
C VAL A 134 -3.67 9.56 11.85
N TRP A 135 -2.79 8.55 11.82
CA TRP A 135 -3.17 7.15 12.06
C TRP A 135 -3.73 6.93 13.47
N ARG A 136 -3.14 7.59 14.48
CA ARG A 136 -3.62 7.57 15.87
C ARG A 136 -4.93 8.32 16.00
N ALA A 137 -5.03 9.52 15.43
CA ALA A 137 -6.23 10.34 15.49
C ALA A 137 -7.45 9.62 14.90
N SER A 138 -7.28 8.94 13.76
CA SER A 138 -8.38 8.20 13.12
C SER A 138 -8.82 6.94 13.88
N ARG A 139 -8.08 6.55 14.92
CA ARG A 139 -8.34 5.35 15.73
C ARG A 139 -8.49 5.65 17.21
N ALA A 140 -8.61 6.92 17.60
CA ALA A 140 -8.64 7.32 19.00
C ALA A 140 -9.71 6.58 19.82
N SER A 141 -10.91 6.35 19.24
CA SER A 141 -11.97 5.56 19.89
C SER A 141 -11.63 4.08 20.06
N LEU A 142 -11.03 3.45 19.05
CA LEU A 142 -10.61 2.03 19.08
C LEU A 142 -9.44 1.80 20.04
N LEU A 143 -8.52 2.78 20.14
CA LEU A 143 -7.38 2.71 21.06
C LEU A 143 -7.79 3.00 22.51
N ALA A 144 -8.82 3.83 22.72
CA ALA A 144 -9.38 4.11 24.04
C ALA A 144 -10.18 2.92 24.61
N ASP A 145 -10.77 2.08 23.73
CA ASP A 145 -11.45 0.84 24.13
C ASP A 145 -11.03 -0.35 23.23
N PRO A 146 -9.89 -1.00 23.56
CA PRO A 146 -9.38 -2.14 22.80
C PRO A 146 -10.31 -3.36 22.80
N ALA A 147 -11.33 -3.40 23.69
CA ALA A 147 -12.25 -4.52 23.87
C ALA A 147 -13.61 -4.33 23.19
N GLY A 148 -13.89 -3.15 22.61
CA GLY A 148 -15.11 -2.87 21.86
C GLY A 148 -16.40 -2.99 22.69
N LYS A 149 -16.42 -2.41 23.89
CA LYS A 149 -17.56 -2.41 24.82
C LYS A 149 -18.41 -1.13 24.77
N ALA A 150 -18.23 -0.29 23.76
CA ALA A 150 -19.09 0.87 23.49
C ALA A 150 -20.29 0.52 22.60
#